data_AF-A0A9E2K182-F1
#
_entry.id   AF-A0A9E2K182-F1
#
_cell.length_a   1.000
_cell.length_b   1.000
_cell.length_c   1.000
_cell.angle_alpha   90.00
_cell.angle_beta   90.00
_cell.angle_gamma   90.00
#
_symmetry.space_group_name_H-M   'P 1'
#
loop_
_entity.id
_entity.type
_entity.pdbx_description
1 polymer ?
#
loop_
_entity_poly.entity_id
_entity_poly.type
_entity_poly.pdbx_seq_one_letter_code
_entity_poly.pdbx_strand_id
1 'polypeptide(L)'
;MGDEPREDQLGFSFGVPGDPAPAPVSPPMQPGLFPDDSVPDELVGYRGPSACQIAGITYRQLDYWARTSLVVPSIRSAAGSGSQRLYSFKDILVLKIVKRLLDTGISLHNIRVAVDHLRQRGVEDLANITLFSDGTTVYECMSAEEVVDLLQGGQGVFGIAVSGAMRELTGAIADFPGERADGGESIAAPEDELASRRKSRDRKIG
;
A
#
# COMPACT_ATOMS: atom_id res chain seq x y z
N MET A 1 -4.05 12.25 88.24
CA MET A 1 -3.26 13.04 87.27
C MET A 1 -2.81 12.06 86.20
N GLY A 2 -3.71 11.74 85.27
CA GLY A 2 -3.46 10.81 84.17
C GLY A 2 -3.20 11.65 82.93
N ASP A 3 -2.09 11.38 82.27
CA ASP A 3 -1.63 12.08 81.08
C ASP A 3 -1.72 11.15 79.86
N GLU A 4 -1.83 11.78 78.69
CA GLU A 4 -2.09 11.30 77.32
C GLU A 4 -3.56 11.06 76.90
N PRO A 5 -3.91 11.24 75.59
CA PRO A 5 -3.19 11.92 74.49
C PRO A 5 -4.09 12.94 73.74
N ARG A 6 -3.47 13.82 72.94
CA ARG A 6 -4.17 14.58 71.89
C ARG A 6 -3.43 14.43 70.56
N GLU A 7 -3.97 13.54 69.74
CA GLU A 7 -3.85 13.62 68.29
C GLU A 7 -4.78 14.74 67.81
N ASP A 8 -4.30 15.66 66.96
CA ASP A 8 -5.11 16.14 65.83
C ASP A 8 -4.31 16.99 64.83
N GLN A 9 -4.39 16.51 63.58
CA GLN A 9 -4.45 17.23 62.31
C GLN A 9 -3.19 17.83 61.67
N LEU A 10 -2.62 16.96 60.83
CA LEU A 10 -1.92 17.22 59.57
C LEU A 10 -2.64 18.28 58.71
N GLY A 11 -1.99 19.42 58.49
CA GLY A 11 -2.34 20.41 57.46
C GLY A 11 -1.25 20.44 56.38
N PHE A 12 -1.36 19.56 55.37
CA PHE A 12 -0.56 19.69 54.14
C PHE A 12 -1.27 20.66 53.20
N SER A 13 -0.60 21.76 52.87
CA SER A 13 -1.06 22.72 51.87
C SER A 13 -1.03 22.09 50.47
N PHE A 14 -2.19 21.99 49.82
CA PHE A 14 -2.27 21.68 48.40
C PHE A 14 -1.80 22.88 47.58
N GLY A 15 -0.65 22.74 46.92
CA GLY A 15 -0.23 23.62 45.85
C GLY A 15 -1.13 23.41 44.62
N VAL A 16 -1.64 24.51 44.08
CA VAL A 16 -2.40 24.56 42.83
C VAL A 16 -1.55 23.96 41.69
N PRO A 17 -2.06 23.04 40.85
CA PRO A 17 -1.36 22.63 39.65
C PRO A 17 -1.34 23.82 38.68
N GLY A 18 -0.15 24.35 38.42
CA GLY A 18 0.08 25.28 37.32
C GLY A 18 -0.24 24.59 35.99
N ASP A 19 -0.82 25.37 35.07
CA ASP A 19 -1.20 24.99 33.70
C ASP A 19 -0.21 24.02 33.03
N PRO A 20 -0.68 22.97 32.33
CA PRO A 20 0.18 22.17 31.49
C PRO A 20 0.69 23.01 30.31
N ALA A 21 2.02 23.06 30.16
CA ALA A 21 2.67 23.61 28.98
C ALA A 21 2.10 22.97 27.70
N PRO A 22 1.84 23.75 26.62
CA PRO A 22 1.30 23.19 25.40
C PRO A 22 2.31 22.20 24.77
N ALA A 23 1.83 21.01 24.46
CA ALA A 23 2.54 20.01 23.65
C ALA A 23 3.01 20.65 22.31
N PRO A 24 4.13 20.18 21.72
CA PRO A 24 4.57 20.69 20.43
C PRO A 24 3.50 20.35 19.38
N VAL A 25 2.76 21.37 18.96
CA VAL A 25 1.90 21.34 17.79
C VAL A 25 2.78 21.02 16.59
N SER A 26 2.64 19.81 16.05
CA SER A 26 3.15 19.47 14.72
C SER A 26 2.71 20.57 13.74
N PRO A 27 3.62 21.10 12.91
CA PRO A 27 3.24 22.15 11.97
C PRO A 27 2.09 21.65 11.09
N PRO A 28 1.12 22.50 10.72
CA PRO A 28 0.09 22.12 9.78
C PRO A 28 0.77 21.66 8.50
N MET A 29 0.60 20.38 8.17
CA MET A 29 1.06 19.76 6.95
C MET A 29 0.45 20.57 5.81
N GLN A 30 1.26 21.43 5.19
CA GLN A 30 0.80 22.22 4.05
C GLN A 30 0.35 21.22 2.98
N PRO A 31 -0.88 21.33 2.45
CA PRO A 31 -1.28 20.51 1.32
C PRO A 31 -0.28 20.78 0.21
N GLY A 32 0.44 19.74 -0.22
CA GLY A 32 1.49 19.82 -1.21
C GLY A 32 1.00 20.60 -2.43
N LEU A 33 1.85 21.51 -2.92
CA LEU A 33 1.63 22.32 -4.12
C LEU A 33 1.57 21.47 -5.41
N PHE A 34 1.68 20.14 -5.28
CA PHE A 34 1.54 19.15 -6.34
C PHE A 34 0.28 18.32 -6.07
N PRO A 35 -0.68 18.27 -7.00
CA PRO A 35 -1.79 17.34 -6.90
C PRO A 35 -1.30 15.94 -7.28
N ASP A 36 -0.48 15.27 -6.45
CA ASP A 36 -0.27 13.81 -6.59
C ASP A 36 0.46 13.06 -5.44
N ASP A 37 0.71 13.66 -4.27
CA ASP A 37 1.24 12.89 -3.11
C ASP A 37 0.12 12.33 -2.22
N SER A 38 -1.15 12.48 -2.61
CA SER A 38 -2.25 11.83 -1.90
C SER A 38 -2.25 10.34 -2.19
N VAL A 39 -2.10 9.53 -1.14
CA VAL A 39 -2.37 8.09 -1.19
C VAL A 39 -3.69 7.88 -1.97
N PRO A 40 -3.71 7.03 -3.02
CA PRO A 40 -4.90 6.86 -3.83
C PRO A 40 -6.08 6.49 -2.96
N ASP A 41 -7.22 7.17 -3.17
CA ASP A 41 -8.47 6.97 -2.45
C ASP A 41 -8.74 5.47 -2.26
N GLU A 42 -8.88 5.04 -1.00
CA GLU A 42 -9.02 3.64 -0.60
C GLU A 42 -10.26 2.96 -1.19
N LEU A 43 -11.21 3.73 -1.75
CA LEU A 43 -12.41 3.23 -2.42
C LEU A 43 -12.26 3.09 -3.93
N VAL A 44 -11.16 3.58 -4.52
CA VAL A 44 -10.90 3.46 -5.96
C VAL A 44 -10.27 2.10 -6.24
N GLY A 45 -10.86 1.39 -7.20
CA GLY A 45 -10.34 0.11 -7.67
C GLY A 45 -10.27 0.03 -9.19
N TYR A 46 -9.37 -0.82 -9.66
CA TYR A 46 -9.08 -1.03 -11.06
C TYR A 46 -9.54 -2.44 -11.47
N ARG A 47 -10.13 -2.52 -12.66
CA ARG A 47 -10.56 -3.82 -13.21
C ARG A 47 -9.37 -4.71 -13.51
N GLY A 48 -9.62 -6.02 -13.56
CA GLY A 48 -8.61 -7.03 -13.89
C GLY A 48 -7.74 -6.71 -15.12
N PRO A 49 -8.31 -6.29 -16.27
CA PRO A 49 -7.51 -5.91 -17.44
C PRO A 49 -6.54 -4.75 -17.19
N SER A 50 -6.98 -3.71 -16.47
CA SER A 50 -6.13 -2.58 -16.08
C SER A 50 -5.03 -3.04 -15.12
N ALA A 51 -5.39 -3.78 -14.07
CA ALA A 51 -4.43 -4.33 -13.11
C ALA A 51 -3.36 -5.20 -13.78
N CYS A 52 -3.74 -6.04 -14.76
CA CYS A 52 -2.81 -6.84 -15.54
C CYS A 52 -1.81 -5.98 -16.32
N GLN A 53 -2.29 -4.94 -17.01
CA GLN A 53 -1.45 -4.04 -17.81
C GLN A 53 -0.49 -3.26 -16.91
N ILE A 54 -0.99 -2.66 -15.83
CA ILE A 54 -0.20 -1.87 -14.89
C ILE A 54 0.87 -2.71 -14.19
N ALA A 55 0.54 -3.91 -13.71
CA ALA A 55 1.48 -4.81 -13.06
C ALA A 55 2.40 -5.55 -14.07
N GLY A 56 2.08 -5.51 -15.36
CA GLY A 56 2.80 -6.24 -16.41
C GLY A 56 2.72 -7.75 -16.25
N ILE A 57 1.53 -8.26 -15.91
CA ILE A 57 1.23 -9.70 -15.74
C ILE A 57 0.11 -10.14 -16.70
N THR A 58 0.02 -11.43 -16.94
CA THR A 58 -1.08 -12.00 -17.74
C THR A 58 -2.36 -12.15 -16.91
N TYR A 59 -3.51 -12.17 -17.59
CA TYR A 59 -4.80 -12.45 -16.94
C TYR A 59 -4.82 -13.81 -16.24
N ARG A 60 -4.14 -14.82 -16.79
CA ARG A 60 -4.02 -16.15 -16.17
C ARG A 60 -3.25 -16.10 -14.86
N GLN A 61 -2.16 -15.32 -14.80
CA GLN A 61 -1.41 -15.12 -13.55
C GLN A 61 -2.30 -14.44 -12.51
N LEU A 62 -3.00 -13.36 -12.89
CA LEU A 62 -3.92 -12.66 -12.01
C LEU A 62 -5.01 -13.60 -11.46
N ASP A 63 -5.67 -14.37 -12.33
CA ASP A 63 -6.73 -15.27 -11.91
C ASP A 63 -6.21 -16.43 -11.04
N TYR A 64 -5.05 -17.00 -11.40
CA TYR A 64 -4.40 -18.03 -10.59
C TYR A 64 -4.03 -17.53 -9.20
N TRP A 65 -3.45 -16.32 -9.09
CA TRP A 65 -3.08 -15.72 -7.81
C TRP A 65 -4.30 -15.33 -6.96
N ALA A 66 -5.39 -14.89 -7.58
CA ALA A 66 -6.66 -14.65 -6.89
C ALA A 66 -7.27 -15.96 -6.37
N ARG A 67 -7.28 -17.01 -7.18
CA ARG A 67 -7.84 -18.32 -6.81
C ARG A 67 -7.02 -19.04 -5.73
N THR A 68 -5.72 -18.79 -5.66
CA THR A 68 -4.81 -19.35 -4.66
C THR A 68 -4.57 -18.42 -3.47
N SER A 69 -5.33 -17.32 -3.38
CA SER A 69 -5.26 -16.29 -2.34
C SER A 69 -3.91 -15.57 -2.18
N LEU A 70 -3.01 -15.70 -3.16
CA LEU A 70 -1.73 -14.98 -3.16
C LEU A 70 -1.95 -13.47 -3.30
N VAL A 71 -2.85 -13.04 -4.19
CA VAL A 71 -3.32 -11.64 -4.27
C VAL A 71 -4.79 -11.64 -4.65
N VAL A 72 -5.63 -11.12 -3.77
CA VAL A 72 -7.09 -11.04 -3.95
C VAL A 72 -7.52 -9.57 -4.08
N PRO A 73 -8.59 -9.26 -4.82
CA PRO A 73 -9.10 -7.90 -4.91
C PRO A 73 -9.62 -7.42 -3.55
N SER A 74 -9.12 -6.30 -3.07
CA SER A 74 -9.50 -5.71 -1.78
C SER A 74 -10.71 -4.77 -1.87
N ILE A 75 -10.96 -4.16 -3.04
CA ILE A 75 -12.04 -3.18 -3.23
C ILE A 75 -13.37 -3.88 -3.49
N ARG A 76 -13.38 -4.85 -4.40
CA ARG A 76 -14.57 -5.63 -4.73
C ARG A 76 -14.18 -7.02 -5.18
N SER A 77 -14.66 -8.02 -4.47
CA SER A 77 -14.60 -9.42 -4.91
C SER A 77 -15.68 -9.72 -5.96
N ALA A 78 -15.47 -10.77 -6.75
CA ALA A 78 -16.52 -11.27 -7.64
C ALA A 78 -17.63 -11.94 -6.82
N ALA A 79 -18.87 -11.47 -6.97
CA ALA A 79 -20.10 -12.05 -6.42
C ALA A 79 -21.04 -12.41 -7.58
N GLY A 80 -20.92 -13.63 -8.11
CA GLY A 80 -21.79 -14.15 -9.17
C GLY A 80 -21.54 -13.61 -10.58
N SER A 81 -22.42 -13.97 -11.51
CA SER A 81 -22.34 -13.57 -12.92
C SER A 81 -22.52 -12.07 -13.09
N GLY A 82 -21.62 -11.41 -13.84
CA GLY A 82 -21.66 -9.97 -14.12
C GLY A 82 -20.94 -9.08 -13.09
N SER A 83 -20.63 -9.59 -11.90
CA SER A 83 -19.81 -8.87 -10.93
C SER A 83 -18.35 -8.76 -11.39
N GLN A 84 -17.73 -7.62 -11.14
CA GLN A 84 -16.37 -7.35 -11.60
C GLN A 84 -15.45 -7.13 -10.40
N ARG A 85 -14.29 -7.80 -10.44
CA ARG A 85 -13.24 -7.64 -9.44
C ARG A 85 -12.62 -6.26 -9.58
N LEU A 86 -12.52 -5.55 -8.45
CA LEU A 86 -11.83 -4.27 -8.37
C LEU A 86 -10.62 -4.43 -7.43
N TYR A 87 -9.44 -4.13 -7.96
CA TYR A 87 -8.16 -4.20 -7.25
C TYR A 87 -7.76 -2.81 -6.80
N SER A 88 -7.37 -2.65 -5.54
CA SER A 88 -6.87 -1.36 -5.03
C SER A 88 -5.49 -1.04 -5.60
N PHE A 89 -5.02 0.19 -5.37
CA PHE A 89 -3.62 0.56 -5.60
C PHE A 89 -2.66 -0.41 -4.89
N LYS A 90 -2.93 -0.72 -3.62
CA LYS A 90 -2.12 -1.64 -2.82
C LYS A 90 -2.10 -3.04 -3.43
N ASP A 91 -3.22 -3.55 -3.92
CA ASP A 91 -3.26 -4.85 -4.58
C ASP A 91 -2.34 -4.87 -5.80
N ILE A 92 -2.38 -3.83 -6.63
CA ILE A 92 -1.57 -3.74 -7.85
C ILE A 92 -0.09 -3.59 -7.52
N LEU A 93 0.26 -2.86 -6.46
CA LEU A 93 1.62 -2.79 -5.94
C LEU A 93 2.13 -4.18 -5.55
N VAL A 94 1.32 -4.94 -4.80
CA VAL A 94 1.66 -6.31 -4.42
C VAL A 94 1.78 -7.22 -5.63
N LEU A 95 0.89 -7.12 -6.63
CA LEU A 95 0.99 -7.87 -7.90
C LEU A 95 2.34 -7.60 -8.59
N LYS A 96 2.77 -6.34 -8.64
CA LYS A 96 4.03 -5.91 -9.27
C LYS A 96 5.24 -6.46 -8.52
N ILE A 97 5.20 -6.47 -7.18
CA ILE A 97 6.26 -7.05 -6.34
C ILE A 97 6.32 -8.56 -6.50
N VAL A 98 5.18 -9.26 -6.46
CA VAL A 98 5.08 -10.71 -6.70
C VAL A 98 5.70 -11.09 -8.04
N LYS A 99 5.38 -10.33 -9.10
CA LYS A 99 6.00 -10.52 -10.41
C LYS A 99 7.52 -10.38 -10.34
N ARG A 100 8.04 -9.29 -9.77
CA ARG A 100 9.49 -9.05 -9.69
C ARG A 100 10.22 -10.14 -8.91
N LEU A 101 9.63 -10.65 -7.83
CA LEU A 101 10.19 -11.76 -7.06
C LEU A 101 10.18 -13.07 -7.87
N LEU A 102 9.12 -13.33 -8.63
CA LEU A 102 9.06 -14.52 -9.52
C LEU A 102 10.07 -14.42 -10.67
N ASP A 103 10.23 -13.24 -11.26
CA ASP A 103 11.16 -13.01 -12.39
C ASP A 103 12.63 -13.23 -11.97
N THR A 104 12.95 -13.08 -10.67
CA THR A 104 14.28 -13.38 -10.12
C THR A 104 14.45 -14.82 -9.64
N GLY A 105 13.43 -15.67 -9.80
CA GLY A 105 13.48 -17.10 -9.47
C GLY A 105 13.22 -17.42 -7.99
N ILE A 106 12.69 -16.47 -7.21
CA ILE A 106 12.33 -16.70 -5.82
C ILE A 106 11.13 -17.67 -5.75
N SER A 107 11.20 -18.62 -4.83
CA SER A 107 10.16 -19.64 -4.70
C SER A 107 8.80 -19.03 -4.32
N LEU A 108 7.71 -19.62 -4.83
CA LEU A 108 6.35 -19.18 -4.51
C LEU A 108 6.05 -19.21 -3.00
N HIS A 109 6.69 -20.12 -2.26
CA HIS A 109 6.57 -20.20 -0.81
C HIS A 109 7.10 -18.93 -0.14
N ASN A 110 8.33 -18.51 -0.47
CA ASN A 110 8.94 -17.31 0.09
C ASN A 110 8.21 -16.04 -0.32
N ILE A 111 7.71 -16.02 -1.55
CA ILE A 111 6.89 -14.91 -2.05
C ILE A 111 5.62 -14.77 -1.21
N ARG A 112 4.97 -15.88 -0.83
CA ARG A 112 3.79 -15.81 0.04
C ARG A 112 4.11 -15.20 1.40
N VAL A 113 5.23 -15.59 2.01
CA VAL A 113 5.69 -14.99 3.26
C VAL A 113 5.89 -13.48 3.10
N ALA A 114 6.62 -13.06 2.07
CA ALA A 114 6.86 -11.64 1.79
C ALA A 114 5.55 -10.85 1.57
N VAL A 115 4.61 -11.41 0.81
CA VAL A 115 3.30 -10.78 0.55
C VAL A 115 2.50 -10.61 1.84
N ASP A 116 2.53 -11.59 2.74
CA ASP A 116 1.80 -11.51 4.01
C ASP A 116 2.36 -10.38 4.90
N HIS A 117 3.68 -10.13 4.86
CA HIS A 117 4.29 -8.97 5.52
C HIS A 117 3.82 -7.63 4.92
N LEU A 118 3.80 -7.51 3.59
CA LEU A 118 3.35 -6.29 2.90
C LEU A 118 1.86 -5.98 3.18
N ARG A 119 1.03 -7.01 3.30
CA ARG A 119 -0.41 -6.86 3.55
C ARG A 119 -0.72 -6.26 4.91
N GLN A 120 0.10 -6.55 5.92
CA GLN A 120 -0.11 -6.08 7.30
C GLN A 120 0.19 -4.59 7.49
N ARG A 121 0.81 -3.93 6.50
CA ARG A 121 1.28 -2.54 6.60
C ARG A 121 0.42 -1.55 5.82
N GLY A 122 0.39 -0.29 6.24
CA GLY A 122 -0.26 0.79 5.50
C GLY A 122 0.49 1.11 4.20
N VAL A 123 -0.16 1.80 3.25
CA VAL A 123 0.51 2.19 1.99
C VAL A 123 1.70 3.13 2.27
N GLU A 124 1.58 4.03 3.25
CA GLU A 124 2.68 4.93 3.63
C GLU A 124 3.90 4.17 4.19
N ASP A 125 3.67 3.15 5.02
CA ASP A 125 4.74 2.31 5.57
C ASP A 125 5.49 1.55 4.48
N LEU A 126 4.78 1.12 3.43
CA LEU A 126 5.37 0.39 2.31
C LEU A 126 6.44 1.20 1.57
N ALA A 127 6.36 2.54 1.58
CA ALA A 127 7.35 3.38 0.91
C ALA A 127 8.75 3.24 1.53
N ASN A 128 8.86 2.90 2.81
CA ASN A 128 10.14 2.79 3.51
C ASN A 128 10.75 1.39 3.45
N ILE A 129 10.11 0.45 2.75
CA ILE A 129 10.53 -0.95 2.72
C ILE A 129 11.42 -1.24 1.51
N THR A 130 12.48 -1.99 1.75
CA THR A 130 13.23 -2.69 0.71
C THR A 130 13.22 -4.18 1.01
N LEU A 131 12.71 -4.98 0.06
CA LEU A 131 12.74 -6.43 0.16
C LEU A 131 14.07 -6.96 -0.38
N PHE A 132 14.77 -7.78 0.38
CA PHE A 132 15.97 -8.47 -0.07
C PHE A 132 15.74 -9.97 -0.16
N SER A 133 16.38 -10.64 -1.10
CA SER A 133 16.35 -12.09 -1.18
C SER A 133 17.68 -12.68 -1.61
N ASP A 134 18.07 -13.78 -0.96
CA ASP A 134 19.19 -14.65 -1.34
C ASP A 134 18.74 -15.83 -2.23
N GLY A 135 17.47 -15.84 -2.67
CA GLY A 135 16.82 -16.94 -3.40
C GLY A 135 16.13 -17.98 -2.51
N THR A 136 16.52 -18.10 -1.24
CA THR A 136 15.96 -19.05 -0.27
C THR A 136 15.14 -18.40 0.83
N THR A 137 15.39 -17.14 1.14
CA THR A 137 14.70 -16.34 2.15
C THR A 137 14.41 -14.95 1.58
N VAL A 138 13.35 -14.31 2.07
CA VAL A 138 13.05 -12.90 1.78
C VAL A 138 13.11 -12.14 3.09
N TYR A 139 13.88 -11.06 3.10
CA TYR A 139 14.09 -10.16 4.22
C TYR A 139 13.41 -8.83 3.94
N GLU A 140 12.86 -8.23 4.97
CA GLU A 140 12.32 -6.89 4.93
C GLU A 140 13.30 -5.96 5.66
N CYS A 141 13.83 -4.96 4.97
CA CYS A 141 14.70 -3.95 5.56
C CYS A 141 14.07 -2.57 5.44
N MET A 142 14.09 -1.81 6.54
CA MET A 142 13.63 -0.43 6.59
C MET A 142 14.76 0.57 6.90
N SER A 143 15.95 0.08 7.25
CA SER A 143 17.13 0.90 7.55
C SER A 143 18.36 0.42 6.81
N ALA A 144 19.34 1.31 6.63
CA ALA A 144 20.62 0.95 6.03
C ALA A 144 21.42 -0.05 6.89
N GLU A 145 21.24 -0.01 8.21
CA GLU A 145 21.91 -0.89 9.17
C GLU A 145 21.45 -2.34 8.98
N GLU A 146 20.14 -2.58 8.86
CA GLU A 146 19.58 -3.90 8.57
C GLU A 146 20.09 -4.48 7.24
N VAL A 147 20.29 -3.61 6.24
CA VAL A 147 20.88 -4.02 4.94
C VAL A 147 22.34 -4.41 5.10
N VAL A 148 23.11 -3.63 5.87
CA VAL A 148 24.52 -3.93 6.13
C VAL A 148 24.65 -5.25 6.89
N ASP A 149 23.84 -5.47 7.92
CA ASP A 149 23.83 -6.72 8.69
C ASP A 149 23.47 -7.93 7.81
N LEU A 150 22.53 -7.77 6.88
CA LEU A 150 22.22 -8.80 5.90
C LEU A 150 23.41 -9.08 4.97
N LEU A 151 24.19 -8.08 4.56
CA LEU A 151 25.32 -8.26 3.65
C LEU A 151 26.59 -8.78 4.34
N GLN A 152 26.74 -8.60 5.64
CA GLN A 152 27.92 -9.02 6.40
C GLN A 152 28.20 -10.53 6.31
N GLY A 153 27.18 -11.36 6.03
CA GLY A 153 27.32 -12.79 5.80
C GLY A 153 28.05 -13.19 4.52
N GLY A 154 28.41 -12.23 3.64
CA GLY A 154 29.09 -12.50 2.37
C GLY A 154 28.18 -13.11 1.29
N GLN A 155 26.88 -13.18 1.55
CA GLN A 155 25.87 -13.68 0.62
C GLN A 155 25.48 -12.62 -0.42
N GLY A 156 25.29 -13.06 -1.66
CA GLY A 156 24.72 -12.21 -2.70
C GLY A 156 23.21 -12.10 -2.53
N VAL A 157 22.69 -10.88 -2.47
CA VAL A 157 21.25 -10.62 -2.32
C VAL A 157 20.74 -9.76 -3.48
N PHE A 158 19.50 -10.03 -3.87
CA PHE A 158 18.73 -9.21 -4.78
C PHE A 158 17.78 -8.32 -3.99
N GLY A 159 17.83 -7.00 -4.23
CA GLY A 159 16.98 -6.02 -3.55
C GLY A 159 15.87 -5.47 -4.46
N ILE A 160 14.66 -5.37 -3.92
CA ILE A 160 13.51 -4.66 -4.51
C ILE A 160 13.11 -3.53 -3.56
N ALA A 161 13.42 -2.29 -3.93
CA ALA A 161 12.90 -1.12 -3.24
C ALA A 161 11.40 -0.97 -3.52
N VAL A 162 10.56 -1.05 -2.48
CA VAL A 162 9.11 -0.93 -2.60
C VAL A 162 8.71 0.50 -2.94
N SER A 163 9.41 1.52 -2.41
CA SER A 163 9.26 2.92 -2.83
C SER A 163 9.39 3.12 -4.34
N GLY A 164 10.42 2.50 -4.95
CA GLY A 164 10.63 2.60 -6.40
C GLY A 164 9.48 1.98 -7.18
N ALA A 165 8.99 0.81 -6.75
CA ALA A 165 7.84 0.15 -7.37
C ALA A 165 6.54 0.97 -7.19
N MET A 166 6.37 1.62 -6.04
CA MET A 166 5.24 2.49 -5.74
C MET A 166 5.24 3.74 -6.62
N ARG A 167 6.38 4.43 -6.73
CA ARG A 167 6.50 5.63 -7.59
C ARG A 167 6.20 5.31 -9.06
N GLU A 168 6.72 4.19 -9.55
CA GLU A 168 6.42 3.73 -10.91
C GLU A 168 4.94 3.38 -11.07
N LEU A 169 4.32 2.81 -10.04
CA LEU A 169 2.91 2.47 -10.04
C LEU A 169 2.02 3.73 -10.05
N THR A 170 2.31 4.73 -9.20
CA THR A 170 1.58 6.02 -9.17
C THR A 170 1.56 6.65 -10.55
N GLY A 171 2.71 6.72 -11.22
CA GLY A 171 2.80 7.26 -12.58
C GLY A 171 2.00 6.45 -13.61
N ALA A 172 2.05 5.12 -13.54
CA ALA A 172 1.33 4.27 -14.49
C ALA A 172 -0.19 4.31 -14.29
N ILE A 173 -0.67 4.45 -13.05
CA ILE A 173 -2.09 4.38 -12.72
C ILE A 173 -2.88 5.58 -13.25
N ALA A 174 -2.25 6.75 -13.36
CA ALA A 174 -2.88 7.96 -13.89
C ALA A 174 -3.47 7.78 -15.31
N ASP A 175 -2.95 6.83 -16.08
CA ASP A 175 -3.40 6.53 -17.44
C ASP A 175 -4.57 5.53 -17.52
N PHE A 176 -5.03 4.99 -16.38
CA PHE A 176 -6.06 3.94 -16.36
C PHE A 176 -7.34 4.39 -15.67
N PRO A 177 -8.51 3.94 -16.15
CA PRO A 177 -9.78 4.30 -15.52
C PRO A 177 -9.91 3.62 -14.15
N GLY A 178 -10.20 4.43 -13.14
CA GLY A 178 -10.49 3.98 -11.78
C GLY A 178 -12.00 3.94 -11.52
N GLU A 179 -12.47 2.93 -10.79
CA GLU A 179 -13.88 2.77 -10.42
C GLU A 179 -14.03 2.84 -8.92
N ARG A 180 -14.95 3.70 -8.46
CA ARG A 180 -15.26 3.78 -7.03
C ARG A 180 -16.16 2.62 -6.60
N ALA A 181 -15.85 2.02 -5.47
CA ALA A 181 -16.66 0.93 -4.90
C ALA A 181 -18.07 1.38 -4.49
N ASP A 182 -18.24 2.63 -4.08
CA ASP A 182 -19.47 3.25 -3.59
C ASP A 182 -20.47 3.63 -4.70
N GLY A 183 -20.12 3.41 -5.97
CA GLY A 183 -20.96 3.80 -7.11
C GLY A 183 -20.91 5.30 -7.43
N GLY A 184 -19.97 6.05 -6.84
CA GLY A 184 -19.65 7.41 -7.24
C GLY A 184 -19.07 7.50 -8.66
N GLU A 185 -18.83 8.73 -9.13
CA GLU A 185 -18.32 8.96 -10.48
C GLU A 185 -17.01 8.19 -10.70
N SER A 186 -16.95 7.47 -11.83
CA SER A 186 -15.74 6.76 -12.24
C SER A 186 -14.70 7.76 -12.71
N ILE A 187 -13.44 7.55 -12.31
CA ILE A 187 -12.33 8.38 -12.73
C ILE A 187 -12.00 7.98 -14.17
N ALA A 188 -12.36 8.83 -15.13
CA ALA A 188 -12.04 8.60 -16.53
C ALA A 188 -10.52 8.67 -16.74
N ALA A 189 -9.96 7.76 -17.53
CA ALA A 189 -8.61 7.93 -18.03
C ALA A 189 -8.52 9.21 -18.87
N PRO A 190 -7.36 9.90 -18.90
CA PRO A 190 -7.15 10.99 -19.84
C PRO A 190 -7.50 10.52 -21.26
N GLU A 191 -8.28 11.33 -21.99
CA GLU A 191 -8.89 10.90 -23.26
C GLU A 191 -7.81 10.41 -24.24
N ASP A 192 -7.82 9.10 -24.50
CA ASP A 192 -7.08 8.54 -25.63
C ASP A 192 -7.78 8.96 -26.93
N GLU A 193 -7.24 9.99 -27.58
CA GLU A 193 -7.70 10.49 -28.88
C GLU A 193 -7.85 9.37 -29.94
N LEU A 194 -7.12 8.25 -29.83
CA LEU A 194 -7.25 7.12 -30.75
C LEU A 194 -8.49 6.27 -30.45
N ALA A 195 -8.88 6.13 -29.18
CA ALA A 195 -10.09 5.43 -28.77
C ALA A 195 -11.36 6.21 -29.16
N SER A 196 -11.35 7.56 -29.06
CA SER A 196 -12.44 8.41 -29.53
C SER A 196 -12.58 8.38 -31.07
N ARG A 197 -11.47 8.27 -31.80
CA ARG A 197 -11.47 8.04 -33.26
C ARG A 197 -12.04 6.66 -33.66
N ARG A 198 -11.84 5.61 -32.86
CA ARG A 198 -12.46 4.29 -33.10
C ARG A 198 -13.98 4.34 -32.93
N LYS A 199 -14.47 4.96 -31.85
CA LYS A 199 -15.91 5.13 -31.60
C LYS A 199 -16.62 5.98 -32.66
N SER A 200 -15.96 7.03 -33.17
CA SER A 200 -16.53 7.89 -34.21
C SER A 200 -16.54 7.25 -35.60
N ARG A 201 -15.61 6.32 -35.89
CA ARG A 201 -15.64 5.55 -37.14
C ARG A 201 -16.77 4.51 -37.14
N ASP A 202 -16.96 3.78 -36.05
CA ASP A 202 -18.03 2.76 -35.97
C ASP A 202 -19.43 3.39 -35.99
N ARG A 203 -19.60 4.61 -35.45
CA ARG A 203 -20.85 5.36 -35.52
C ARG A 203 -21.19 5.90 -36.92
N LYS A 204 -20.23 5.93 -37.85
CA LYS A 204 -20.40 6.48 -39.20
C LYS A 204 -20.64 5.40 -40.27
N ILE A 205 -20.60 4.13 -39.89
CA ILE A 205 -20.74 2.96 -40.79
C ILE A 205 -22.08 2.23 -40.55
N GLY A 206 -22.88 2.64 -39.56
CA GLY A 206 -24.29 2.24 -39.40
C GLY A 206 -25.23 3.35 -39.86
#